data_AF-R6YWA9-F1
#
_entry.id   AF-R6YWA9-F1
#
_cell.length_a   1.000
_cell.length_b   1.000
_cell.length_c   1.000
_cell.angle_alpha   90.00
_cell.angle_beta   90.00
_cell.angle_gamma   90.00
#
_symmetry.space_group_name_H-M   'P 1'
#
loop_
_entity.id
_entity.type
_entity.pdbx_description
1 polymer ?
#
loop_
_entity_poly.entity_id
_entity_poly.type
_entity_poly.pdbx_seq_one_letter_code
_entity_poly.pdbx_strand_id
1 'polypeptide(L)'
;MWRNPTRCRRKAYKFEDATLVSDKGDKSTLILYPLGKADDTYQVPESVTTIYQWAFCDVGLLKHPYLPSKLNKIEKEAFYICDGPEDLILPESLTQLEPYSLSNCQIENVVLPSTMQDDWFILCNTYGWYSGKPYLPGVVRNFDTMPYGMREGRDYTIQYKNNAEPGTATATVQGMGIIEGKWASLKKKVK
;
A
#
# COMPACT_ATOMS: atom_id res chain seq x y z
N MET A 1 -12.64 -10.17 -17.23
CA MET A 1 -12.97 -10.68 -15.87
C MET A 1 -14.46 -10.51 -15.64
N TRP A 2 -15.19 -11.57 -15.29
CA TRP A 2 -16.62 -11.50 -14.96
C TRP A 2 -16.82 -10.72 -13.66
N ARG A 3 -17.36 -9.49 -13.74
CA ARG A 3 -17.81 -8.73 -12.55
C ARG A 3 -19.21 -9.23 -12.18
N ASN A 4 -19.29 -10.01 -11.09
CA ASN A 4 -20.57 -10.45 -10.53
C ASN A 4 -21.08 -9.36 -9.58
N PRO A 5 -22.25 -8.72 -9.83
CA PRO A 5 -22.76 -7.58 -9.05
C PRO A 5 -23.03 -7.84 -7.57
N THR A 6 -22.93 -9.09 -7.12
CA THR A 6 -23.27 -9.53 -5.76
C THR A 6 -22.12 -9.46 -4.73
N ARG A 7 -20.92 -9.04 -5.14
CA ARG A 7 -19.73 -9.09 -4.28
C ARG A 7 -19.66 -7.99 -3.23
N CYS A 8 -20.05 -6.76 -3.58
CA CYS A 8 -20.14 -5.65 -2.62
C CYS A 8 -21.54 -5.60 -2.01
N ARG A 9 -21.69 -5.98 -0.74
CA ARG A 9 -22.99 -5.90 -0.04
C ARG A 9 -23.26 -4.49 0.51
N ARG A 10 -23.20 -3.48 -0.37
CA ARG A 10 -23.53 -2.10 -0.02
C ARG A 10 -24.99 -2.06 0.43
N LYS A 11 -25.28 -1.59 1.65
CA LYS A 11 -26.65 -1.29 2.05
C LYS A 11 -27.20 -0.23 1.10
N ALA A 12 -28.45 -0.38 0.67
CA ALA A 12 -29.14 0.65 -0.11
C ALA A 12 -29.46 1.83 0.82
N TYR A 13 -28.72 2.93 0.72
CA TYR A 13 -29.10 4.20 1.32
C TYR A 13 -29.80 5.05 0.25
N LYS A 14 -30.76 5.88 0.64
CA LYS A 14 -31.36 6.91 -0.25
C LYS A 14 -30.52 8.18 -0.11
N PHE A 15 -30.14 8.81 -1.23
CA PHE A 15 -29.18 9.92 -1.25
C PHE A 15 -29.76 11.16 -1.93
N GLU A 16 -29.40 12.34 -1.44
CA GLU A 16 -29.58 13.63 -2.14
C GLU A 16 -28.26 14.13 -2.76
N ASP A 17 -27.11 13.78 -2.18
CA ASP A 17 -25.78 13.95 -2.76
C ASP A 17 -25.03 12.62 -2.69
N ALA A 18 -24.38 12.20 -3.77
CA ALA A 18 -23.99 10.81 -3.98
C ALA A 18 -22.92 10.26 -3.00
N THR A 19 -22.41 11.05 -2.04
CA THR A 19 -21.44 10.63 -1.01
C THR A 19 -22.02 10.77 0.40
N LEU A 20 -22.03 9.68 1.18
CA LEU A 20 -22.58 9.69 2.55
C LEU A 20 -21.46 9.66 3.60
N VAL A 21 -21.41 10.70 4.42
CA VAL A 21 -20.51 10.81 5.57
C VAL A 21 -21.35 10.82 6.86
N SER A 22 -21.44 9.67 7.51
CA SER A 22 -22.13 9.34 8.77
C SER A 22 -23.64 9.66 8.81
N ASP A 23 -24.44 8.65 9.14
CA ASP A 23 -25.87 8.75 9.48
C ASP A 23 -26.08 9.50 10.83
N LYS A 24 -25.07 9.48 11.71
CA LYS A 24 -25.14 9.94 13.11
C LYS A 24 -24.88 11.45 13.32
N GLY A 25 -24.73 12.24 12.26
CA GLY A 25 -24.61 13.70 12.31
C GLY A 25 -23.21 14.26 12.64
N ASP A 26 -22.29 13.44 13.16
CA ASP A 26 -20.91 13.82 13.49
C ASP A 26 -19.96 13.86 12.27
N LYS A 27 -20.40 13.34 11.12
CA LYS A 27 -19.63 13.25 9.87
C LYS A 27 -18.25 12.57 10.05
N SER A 28 -18.13 11.67 11.03
CA SER A 28 -16.86 10.99 11.37
C SER A 28 -16.59 9.75 10.53
N THR A 29 -17.59 9.23 9.81
CA THR A 29 -17.50 7.96 9.09
C THR A 29 -17.88 8.14 7.63
N LEU A 30 -17.00 7.81 6.69
CA LEU A 30 -17.39 7.72 5.28
C LEU A 30 -18.08 6.37 5.05
N ILE A 31 -19.39 6.40 4.76
CA ILE A 31 -20.20 5.21 4.58
C ILE A 31 -20.14 4.72 3.14
N LEU A 32 -20.18 5.64 2.17
CA LEU A 32 -20.23 5.26 0.76
C LEU A 32 -19.64 6.33 -0.15
N TYR A 33 -18.77 5.88 -1.06
CA TYR A 33 -18.46 6.57 -2.30
C TYR A 33 -19.28 5.95 -3.45
N PRO A 34 -20.00 6.77 -4.25
CA PRO A 34 -20.96 6.29 -5.24
C PRO A 34 -20.31 5.58 -6.43
N LEU A 35 -20.89 4.44 -6.84
CA LEU A 35 -20.45 3.71 -8.03
C LEU A 35 -20.75 4.53 -9.29
N GLY A 36 -19.81 4.53 -10.25
CA GLY A 36 -20.00 5.20 -11.54
C GLY A 36 -19.86 6.73 -11.49
N LYS A 37 -19.52 7.32 -10.34
CA LYS A 37 -19.09 8.72 -10.30
C LYS A 37 -17.78 8.84 -11.09
N ALA A 38 -17.79 9.70 -12.10
CA ALA A 38 -16.70 9.86 -13.05
C ALA A 38 -15.61 10.84 -12.58
N ASP A 39 -15.47 11.01 -11.26
CA ASP A 39 -14.39 11.82 -10.70
C ASP A 39 -13.08 11.03 -10.76
N ASP A 40 -12.01 11.68 -11.21
CA ASP A 40 -10.65 11.14 -11.14
C ASP A 40 -10.05 11.24 -9.72
N THR A 41 -10.53 12.21 -8.93
CA THR A 41 -9.98 12.63 -7.65
C THR A 41 -11.11 12.79 -6.65
N TYR A 42 -10.86 12.47 -5.38
CA TYR A 42 -11.83 12.65 -4.32
C TYR A 42 -11.15 12.96 -3.00
N GLN A 43 -11.47 14.12 -2.45
CA GLN A 43 -11.03 14.54 -1.13
C GLN A 43 -12.02 14.02 -0.09
N VAL A 44 -11.62 13.00 0.67
CA VAL A 44 -12.42 12.54 1.81
C VAL A 44 -12.42 13.66 2.87
N PRO A 45 -13.58 14.06 3.43
CA PRO A 45 -13.63 15.17 4.37
C PRO A 45 -12.75 14.98 5.60
N GLU A 46 -12.10 16.05 6.05
CA GLU A 46 -11.20 16.05 7.22
C GLU A 46 -11.87 15.67 8.56
N SER A 47 -13.20 15.68 8.62
CA SER A 47 -13.95 15.17 9.77
C SER A 47 -13.95 13.64 9.86
N VAL A 48 -13.66 12.94 8.75
CA VAL A 48 -13.73 11.48 8.68
C VAL A 48 -12.54 10.87 9.41
N THR A 49 -12.86 10.07 10.43
CA THR A 49 -11.92 9.24 11.18
C THR A 49 -12.01 7.77 10.82
N THR A 50 -13.11 7.36 10.15
CA THR A 50 -13.38 5.95 9.79
C THR A 50 -13.85 5.81 8.34
N ILE A 51 -13.24 4.89 7.58
CA ILE A 51 -13.80 4.42 6.30
C ILE A 51 -14.55 3.11 6.56
N TYR A 52 -15.86 3.14 6.34
CA TYR A 52 -16.75 2.03 6.63
C TYR A 52 -16.55 0.85 5.68
N GLN A 53 -16.99 -0.32 6.12
CA GLN A 53 -16.99 -1.53 5.29
C GLN A 53 -17.67 -1.27 3.92
N TRP A 54 -16.97 -1.67 2.85
CA TRP A 54 -17.35 -1.49 1.43
C TRP A 54 -17.51 -0.05 0.93
N ALA A 55 -17.08 0.98 1.66
CA ALA A 55 -17.29 2.37 1.27
C ALA A 55 -16.78 2.68 -0.16
N PHE A 56 -15.66 2.10 -0.57
CA PHE A 56 -15.08 2.23 -1.92
C PHE A 56 -15.17 0.94 -2.75
N CYS A 57 -15.88 -0.10 -2.32
CA CYS A 57 -15.89 -1.40 -3.00
C CYS A 57 -16.33 -1.32 -4.47
N ASP A 58 -15.58 -1.90 -5.42
CA ASP A 58 -15.82 -1.83 -6.88
C ASP A 58 -15.79 -0.40 -7.47
N VAL A 59 -15.01 0.50 -6.86
CA VAL A 59 -14.74 1.81 -7.47
C VAL A 59 -13.66 1.67 -8.55
N GLY A 60 -14.08 1.83 -9.80
CA GLY A 60 -13.24 1.63 -10.98
C GLY A 60 -12.76 2.92 -11.69
N LEU A 61 -13.30 4.09 -11.34
CA LEU A 61 -12.98 5.36 -12.02
C LEU A 61 -12.16 6.33 -11.18
N LEU A 62 -12.22 6.23 -9.85
CA LEU A 62 -11.51 7.12 -8.93
C LEU A 62 -10.04 6.73 -8.86
N LYS A 63 -9.17 7.56 -9.43
CA LYS A 63 -7.72 7.34 -9.52
C LYS A 63 -6.97 7.81 -8.29
N HIS A 64 -7.42 8.91 -7.68
CA HIS A 64 -6.71 9.58 -6.59
C HIS A 64 -7.67 9.86 -5.42
N PRO A 65 -7.95 8.84 -4.57
CA PRO A 65 -8.61 9.05 -3.29
C PRO A 65 -7.63 9.67 -2.28
N TYR A 66 -7.90 10.90 -1.86
CA TYR A 66 -7.12 11.57 -0.82
C TYR A 66 -7.76 11.31 0.55
N LEU A 67 -7.02 10.62 1.42
CA LEU A 67 -7.46 10.26 2.76
C LEU A 67 -7.13 11.38 3.75
N PRO A 68 -8.00 11.66 4.74
CA PRO A 68 -7.83 12.80 5.63
C PRO A 68 -6.77 12.49 6.70
N SER A 69 -6.15 13.54 7.24
CA SER A 69 -5.00 13.38 8.14
C SER A 69 -5.35 12.81 9.53
N LYS A 70 -6.65 12.69 9.83
CA LYS A 70 -7.20 12.17 11.10
C LYS A 70 -7.80 10.78 10.97
N LEU A 71 -7.77 10.18 9.77
CA LEU A 71 -8.27 8.83 9.55
C LEU A 71 -7.49 7.84 10.42
N ASN A 72 -8.19 7.17 11.32
CA ASN A 72 -7.57 6.22 12.25
C ASN A 72 -8.01 4.77 11.99
N LYS A 73 -9.10 4.56 11.24
CA LYS A 73 -9.65 3.23 10.97
C LYS A 73 -10.10 3.05 9.52
N ILE A 74 -9.67 1.94 8.90
CA ILE A 74 -10.21 1.43 7.64
C ILE A 74 -10.79 0.04 7.89
N GLU A 75 -12.10 -0.10 7.68
CA GLU A 75 -12.82 -1.33 7.98
C GLU A 75 -12.68 -2.41 6.90
N LYS A 76 -13.15 -3.62 7.24
CA LYS A 76 -13.10 -4.80 6.39
C LYS A 76 -13.64 -4.49 5.00
N GLU A 77 -12.89 -4.90 3.98
CA GLU A 77 -13.30 -4.80 2.57
C GLU A 77 -13.66 -3.37 2.09
N ALA A 78 -13.21 -2.32 2.80
CA ALA A 78 -13.46 -0.92 2.45
C ALA A 78 -13.16 -0.59 0.98
N PHE A 79 -12.03 -1.06 0.44
CA PHE A 79 -11.60 -0.91 -0.96
C PHE A 79 -11.66 -2.23 -1.74
N TYR A 80 -12.55 -3.16 -1.40
CA TYR A 80 -12.58 -4.46 -2.07
C TYR A 80 -12.85 -4.37 -3.60
N ILE A 81 -11.99 -5.01 -4.41
CA ILE A 81 -12.07 -5.01 -5.89
C ILE A 81 -12.04 -3.59 -6.48
N CYS A 82 -11.21 -2.69 -5.93
CA CYS A 82 -10.99 -1.38 -6.55
C CYS A 82 -9.94 -1.45 -7.65
N ASP A 83 -10.37 -1.24 -8.89
CA ASP A 83 -9.49 -1.15 -10.06
C ASP A 83 -9.13 0.30 -10.44
N GLY A 84 -9.76 1.28 -9.78
CA GLY A 84 -9.60 2.70 -10.10
C GLY A 84 -8.32 3.34 -9.57
N PRO A 85 -8.00 3.23 -8.27
CA PRO A 85 -6.93 4.04 -7.69
C PRO A 85 -5.55 3.64 -8.22
N GLU A 86 -4.79 4.63 -8.72
CA GLU A 86 -3.41 4.45 -9.19
C GLU A 86 -2.45 4.43 -7.99
N ASP A 87 -2.64 5.41 -7.09
CA ASP A 87 -1.90 5.55 -5.84
C ASP A 87 -2.86 5.62 -4.65
N LEU A 88 -2.46 5.01 -3.53
CA LEU A 88 -3.16 5.13 -2.25
C LEU A 88 -2.19 5.47 -1.14
N ILE A 89 -2.32 6.68 -0.59
CA ILE A 89 -1.50 7.15 0.54
C ILE A 89 -2.30 6.94 1.82
N LEU A 90 -1.84 6.04 2.67
CA LEU A 90 -2.42 5.82 3.99
C LEU A 90 -1.84 6.85 4.99
N PRO A 91 -2.69 7.54 5.78
CA PRO A 91 -2.23 8.60 6.67
C PRO A 91 -1.53 8.03 7.91
N GLU A 92 -0.57 8.79 8.45
CA GLU A 92 0.20 8.41 9.65
C GLU A 92 -0.66 8.17 10.91
N SER A 93 -1.85 8.76 10.95
CA SER A 93 -2.84 8.55 12.03
C SER A 93 -3.52 7.19 11.98
N LEU A 94 -3.35 6.41 10.90
CA LEU A 94 -4.03 5.14 10.72
C LEU A 94 -3.47 4.10 11.72
N THR A 95 -4.33 3.61 12.60
CA THR A 95 -3.95 2.65 13.66
C THR A 95 -4.72 1.34 13.58
N GLN A 96 -5.72 1.26 12.69
CA GLN A 96 -6.55 0.07 12.50
C GLN A 96 -6.82 -0.15 11.01
N LEU A 97 -6.33 -1.27 10.49
CA LEU A 97 -6.61 -1.76 9.14
C LEU A 97 -7.20 -3.16 9.23
N GLU A 98 -8.47 -3.29 8.90
CA GLU A 98 -9.19 -4.56 9.05
C GLU A 98 -8.94 -5.52 7.87
N PRO A 99 -9.21 -6.84 8.04
CA PRO A 99 -8.98 -7.85 7.02
C PRO A 99 -9.61 -7.51 5.67
N TYR A 100 -8.88 -7.79 4.59
CA TYR A 100 -9.29 -7.60 3.20
C TYR A 100 -9.65 -6.16 2.80
N SER A 101 -9.33 -5.16 3.63
CA SER A 101 -9.61 -3.75 3.39
C SER A 101 -9.11 -3.23 2.04
N LEU A 102 -7.97 -3.73 1.54
CA LEU A 102 -7.41 -3.41 0.21
C LEU A 102 -7.38 -4.63 -0.76
N SER A 103 -8.20 -5.65 -0.51
CA SER A 103 -8.13 -6.92 -1.26
C SER A 103 -8.66 -6.81 -2.69
N ASN A 104 -8.01 -7.52 -3.62
CA ASN A 104 -8.33 -7.55 -5.05
C ASN A 104 -8.29 -6.18 -5.74
N CYS A 105 -7.55 -5.22 -5.19
CA CYS A 105 -7.28 -3.96 -5.87
C CYS A 105 -6.19 -4.12 -6.93
N GLN A 106 -6.22 -3.27 -7.96
CA GLN A 106 -5.13 -3.10 -8.92
C GLN A 106 -4.31 -1.83 -8.65
N ILE A 107 -4.24 -1.39 -7.38
CA ILE A 107 -3.49 -0.21 -6.98
C ILE A 107 -2.00 -0.42 -7.28
N GLU A 108 -1.39 0.53 -7.99
CA GLU A 108 0.00 0.41 -8.41
C GLU A 108 0.96 0.68 -7.27
N ASN A 109 0.70 1.71 -6.47
CA ASN A 109 1.52 2.08 -5.31
C ASN A 109 0.65 2.33 -4.07
N VAL A 110 0.98 1.68 -2.97
CA VAL A 110 0.39 1.97 -1.66
C VAL A 110 1.49 2.48 -0.72
N VAL A 111 1.36 3.73 -0.26
CA VAL A 111 2.26 4.29 0.74
C VAL A 111 1.68 3.98 2.11
N LEU A 112 2.40 3.16 2.87
CA LEU A 112 2.03 2.73 4.21
C LEU A 112 2.50 3.75 5.26
N PRO A 113 1.76 3.93 6.37
CA PRO A 113 2.18 4.82 7.43
C PRO A 113 3.31 4.20 8.24
N SER A 114 4.16 5.03 8.85
CA SER A 114 5.25 4.57 9.71
C SER A 114 4.75 3.83 10.97
N THR A 115 3.50 4.08 11.36
CA THR A 115 2.78 3.47 12.48
C THR A 115 2.22 2.07 12.19
N MET A 116 2.39 1.57 10.97
CA MET A 116 1.88 0.26 10.54
C MET A 116 2.52 -0.89 11.32
N GLN A 117 1.67 -1.84 11.74
CA GLN A 117 2.07 -3.05 12.43
C GLN A 117 2.40 -4.17 11.43
N ASP A 118 3.36 -5.04 11.79
CA ASP A 118 3.89 -6.09 10.90
C ASP A 118 2.84 -7.16 10.52
N ASP A 119 1.71 -7.25 11.23
CA ASP A 119 0.62 -8.19 10.98
C ASP A 119 -0.36 -7.72 9.88
N TRP A 120 -0.34 -6.42 9.53
CA TRP A 120 -1.21 -5.88 8.48
C TRP A 120 -0.86 -6.40 7.08
N PHE A 121 0.36 -6.92 6.89
CA PHE A 121 0.80 -7.54 5.64
C PHE A 121 -0.01 -8.80 5.27
N ILE A 122 -0.64 -9.46 6.25
CA ILE A 122 -1.49 -10.64 6.01
C ILE A 122 -2.93 -10.21 5.68
N LEU A 123 -3.31 -8.99 6.11
CA LEU A 123 -4.68 -8.50 6.06
C LEU A 123 -5.05 -7.91 4.71
N CYS A 124 -4.10 -7.29 4.03
CA CYS A 124 -4.28 -6.91 2.64
C CYS A 124 -3.83 -8.09 1.76
N ASN A 125 -4.43 -8.34 0.60
CA ASN A 125 -4.02 -9.43 -0.31
C ASN A 125 -3.67 -8.85 -1.68
N THR A 126 -2.98 -7.72 -1.63
CA THR A 126 -2.66 -6.84 -2.75
C THR A 126 -1.17 -7.00 -3.05
N TYR A 127 -0.83 -7.21 -4.31
CA TYR A 127 0.55 -7.48 -4.71
C TYR A 127 1.37 -6.18 -4.74
N GLY A 128 2.28 -6.00 -3.77
CA GLY A 128 3.33 -4.96 -3.82
C GLY A 128 3.08 -3.76 -2.93
N TRP A 129 3.27 -3.91 -1.62
CA TRP A 129 3.35 -2.76 -0.71
C TRP A 129 4.79 -2.42 -0.36
N TYR A 130 4.98 -1.12 -0.15
CA TYR A 130 6.19 -0.56 0.40
C TYR A 130 5.96 -0.06 1.83
N SER A 131 6.72 -0.63 2.79
CA SER A 131 6.53 -0.43 4.23
C SER A 131 7.01 0.92 4.78
N GLY A 132 7.51 1.82 3.92
CA GLY A 132 8.18 3.05 4.35
C GLY A 132 9.58 2.81 4.95
N LYS A 133 9.96 1.56 5.24
CA LYS A 133 11.26 1.17 5.78
C LYS A 133 12.19 0.67 4.67
N PRO A 134 13.50 1.00 4.72
CA PRO A 134 14.45 0.49 3.75
C PRO A 134 14.43 -1.04 3.65
N TYR A 135 14.25 -1.57 2.43
CA TYR A 135 14.33 -3.02 2.20
C TYR A 135 15.80 -3.46 2.15
N LEU A 136 16.28 -4.11 3.20
CA LEU A 136 17.63 -4.68 3.23
C LEU A 136 17.54 -6.16 2.84
N PRO A 137 17.76 -6.55 1.56
CA PRO A 137 17.82 -7.96 1.20
C PRO A 137 18.91 -8.64 2.04
N GLY A 138 18.54 -9.72 2.73
CA GLY A 138 19.50 -10.61 3.37
C GLY A 138 20.50 -11.09 2.31
N VAL A 139 21.78 -10.87 2.59
CA VAL A 139 22.95 -11.02 1.70
C VAL A 139 22.73 -12.07 0.60
N VAL A 140 22.89 -11.59 -0.64
CA VAL A 140 22.85 -12.35 -1.89
C VAL A 140 23.64 -13.65 -1.75
N ARG A 141 22.94 -14.79 -1.79
CA ARG A 141 23.52 -16.11 -1.56
C ARG A 141 24.26 -16.71 -2.76
N ASN A 142 24.50 -15.95 -3.83
CA ASN A 142 25.23 -16.42 -5.00
C ASN A 142 26.42 -15.51 -5.32
N PHE A 143 27.57 -15.85 -4.75
CA PHE A 143 28.81 -15.73 -5.50
C PHE A 143 29.11 -17.14 -5.99
N ASP A 144 28.74 -17.46 -7.23
CA ASP A 144 28.84 -18.82 -7.80
C ASP A 144 30.28 -19.37 -7.91
N THR A 145 31.28 -18.74 -7.28
CA THR A 145 32.68 -19.18 -7.31
C THR A 145 33.50 -18.78 -6.06
N MET A 146 32.99 -18.88 -4.82
CA MET A 146 33.91 -18.74 -3.66
C MET A 146 33.45 -19.40 -2.34
N PRO A 147 34.36 -20.07 -1.60
CA PRO A 147 34.03 -20.91 -0.45
C PRO A 147 33.80 -20.08 0.82
N TYR A 148 32.72 -20.41 1.53
CA TYR A 148 32.43 -20.11 2.95
C TYR A 148 32.68 -18.68 3.49
N GLY A 149 31.57 -17.97 3.78
CA GLY A 149 31.50 -17.06 4.93
C GLY A 149 32.11 -15.67 4.75
N MET A 150 31.84 -15.00 3.63
CA MET A 150 32.18 -13.58 3.44
C MET A 150 31.46 -12.70 4.46
N ARG A 151 32.19 -11.77 5.09
CA ARG A 151 31.68 -10.84 6.11
C ARG A 151 31.60 -9.43 5.54
N GLU A 152 30.43 -8.80 5.68
CA GLU A 152 30.25 -7.38 5.37
C GLU A 152 31.20 -6.53 6.23
N GLY A 153 31.83 -5.53 5.61
CA GLY A 153 32.83 -4.65 6.22
C GLY A 153 34.26 -5.22 6.26
N ARG A 154 34.43 -6.53 5.99
CA ARG A 154 35.76 -7.17 5.90
C ARG A 154 36.10 -7.58 4.48
N ASP A 155 35.20 -8.35 3.87
CA ASP A 155 35.42 -8.96 2.55
C ASP A 155 34.66 -8.21 1.47
N TYR A 156 33.56 -7.53 1.82
CA TYR A 156 32.79 -6.69 0.90
C TYR A 156 32.02 -5.60 1.66
N THR A 157 31.56 -4.57 0.96
CA THR A 157 30.58 -3.58 1.46
C THR A 157 29.31 -3.60 0.62
N ILE A 158 28.16 -3.29 1.23
CA ILE A 158 26.90 -3.08 0.52
C ILE A 158 26.50 -1.61 0.62
N GLN A 159 26.05 -1.03 -0.49
CA GLN A 159 25.45 0.29 -0.55
C GLN A 159 24.04 0.19 -1.15
N TYR A 160 23.09 0.92 -0.54
CA TYR A 160 21.71 0.98 -0.99
C TYR A 160 21.40 2.37 -1.55
N LYS A 161 20.64 2.40 -2.65
CA LYS A 161 20.14 3.64 -3.27
C LYS A 161 18.67 3.49 -3.62
N ASN A 162 17.91 4.59 -3.46
CA ASN A 162 16.47 4.66 -3.77
C ASN A 162 15.67 3.53 -3.11
N ASN A 163 16.03 3.23 -1.87
CA ASN A 163 15.47 2.11 -1.11
C ASN A 163 14.47 2.58 -0.05
N ALA A 164 14.19 3.88 0.00
CA ALA A 164 13.34 4.52 1.00
C ALA A 164 11.97 4.98 0.43
N GLU A 165 11.81 4.94 -0.89
CA GLU A 165 10.64 5.47 -1.62
C GLU A 165 10.24 4.51 -2.77
N PRO A 166 8.98 4.52 -3.24
CA PRO A 166 8.55 3.74 -4.41
C PRO A 166 9.42 4.01 -5.64
N GLY A 167 9.73 2.95 -6.40
CA GLY A 167 10.61 3.06 -7.57
C GLY A 167 11.54 1.86 -7.76
N THR A 168 12.78 2.11 -8.17
CA THR A 168 13.78 1.03 -8.32
C THR A 168 14.85 1.15 -7.25
N ALA A 169 14.79 0.30 -6.23
CA ALA A 169 15.88 0.16 -5.28
C ALA A 169 17.06 -0.55 -5.94
N THR A 170 18.25 -0.05 -5.63
CA THR A 170 19.51 -0.65 -6.06
C THR A 170 20.34 -1.00 -4.84
N ALA A 171 20.78 -2.25 -4.75
CA ALA A 171 21.81 -2.70 -3.83
C ALA A 171 23.09 -2.98 -4.63
N THR A 172 24.20 -2.38 -4.23
CA THR A 172 25.52 -2.57 -4.87
C THR A 172 26.46 -3.22 -3.88
N VAL A 173 27.02 -4.36 -4.26
CA VAL A 173 28.02 -5.08 -3.49
C VAL A 173 29.39 -4.85 -4.13
N GLN A 174 30.34 -4.36 -3.34
CA GLN A 174 31.72 -4.14 -3.73
C GLN A 174 32.62 -5.08 -2.95
N GLY A 175 33.37 -5.95 -3.65
CA GLY A 175 34.40 -6.77 -3.02
C GLY A 175 35.60 -5.94 -2.56
N MET A 176 36.24 -6.40 -1.48
CA MET A 176 37.43 -5.80 -0.87
C MET A 176 38.57 -6.82 -0.79
N GLY A 177 39.81 -6.34 -0.73
CA GLY A 177 41.00 -7.19 -0.59
C GLY A 177 41.17 -8.17 -1.75
N ILE A 178 41.18 -9.48 -1.46
CA ILE A 178 41.43 -10.53 -2.47
C ILE A 178 40.34 -10.58 -3.56
N ILE A 179 39.16 -10.04 -3.27
CA ILE A 179 38.04 -9.97 -4.21
C ILE A 179 37.73 -8.54 -4.67
N GLU A 180 38.67 -7.61 -4.45
CA GLU A 180 38.59 -6.26 -4.96
C GLU A 180 38.41 -6.24 -6.48
N GLY A 181 37.56 -5.34 -6.97
CA GLY A 181 37.20 -5.26 -8.39
C GLY A 181 36.13 -6.25 -8.85
N LYS A 182 35.61 -7.11 -7.95
CA LYS A 182 34.39 -7.88 -8.20
C LYS A 182 33.17 -7.12 -7.65
N TRP A 183 32.13 -7.00 -8.49
CA TRP A 183 30.93 -6.22 -8.17
C TRP A 183 29.67 -7.00 -8.52
N ALA A 184 28.62 -6.81 -7.73
CA ALA A 184 27.27 -7.25 -8.07
C ALA A 184 26.29 -6.11 -7.81
N SER A 185 25.33 -5.93 -8.72
CA SER A 185 24.23 -4.97 -8.52
C SER A 185 22.91 -5.70 -8.63
N LEU A 186 22.10 -5.62 -7.59
CA LEU A 186 20.74 -6.11 -7.58
C LEU A 186 19.80 -4.92 -7.71
N LYS A 187 18.94 -4.96 -8.73
CA LYS A 187 17.84 -4.02 -8.88
C LYS A 187 16.55 -4.73 -8.56
N LYS A 188 15.78 -4.16 -7.63
CA LYS A 188 14.45 -4.64 -7.31
C LYS A 188 13.48 -3.49 -7.48
N LYS A 189 12.40 -3.74 -8.23
CA LYS A 189 11.26 -2.82 -8.22
C LYS A 189 10.73 -2.80 -6.79
N VAL A 190 10.84 -1.65 -6.14
CA VAL A 190 10.11 -1.33 -4.93
C VAL A 190 8.74 -0.91 -5.43
N LYS A 191 7.81 -1.85 -5.31
CA LYS A 191 6.38 -1.62 -5.53
C LYS A 191 5.80 -1.22 -4.19
#